data_AF-A0A967VN13-F1
#
_entry.id   AF-A0A967VN13-F1
#
_cell.length_a   1.000
_cell.length_b   1.000
_cell.length_c   1.000
_cell.angle_alpha   90.00
_cell.angle_beta   90.00
_cell.angle_gamma   90.00
#
_symmetry.space_group_name_H-M   'P 1'
#
loop_
_entity.id
_entity.type
_entity.pdbx_description
1 polymer ?
#
loop_
_entity_poly.entity_id
_entity_poly.type
_entity_poly.pdbx_seq_one_letter_code
_entity_poly.pdbx_strand_id
1 'polypeptide(L)'
;IVSAVAAALCLAGPVAAQSGVGTAGAQVLQLPTGSRAPALAGAYVAGSGDADLLFYNPAGTAALNGAVSLAYQSYFEDIIAGS
;
A
#
# COMPACT_ATOMS: atom_id res chain seq x y z
N ILE A 1 -15.63 3.85 -30.03
CA ILE A 1 -16.70 3.13 -29.29
C ILE A 1 -16.15 1.89 -28.60
N VAL A 2 -15.53 0.94 -29.33
CA VAL A 2 -14.91 -0.28 -28.75
C VAL A 2 -13.87 0.03 -27.64
N SER A 3 -13.04 1.06 -27.83
CA SER A 3 -12.02 1.44 -26.83
C SER A 3 -12.60 2.02 -25.54
N ALA A 4 -13.77 2.67 -25.59
CA ALA A 4 -14.45 3.20 -24.40
C ALA A 4 -15.12 2.09 -23.59
N VAL A 5 -15.65 1.05 -24.26
CA VAL A 5 -16.23 -0.13 -23.60
C VAL A 5 -15.15 -0.97 -22.92
N ALA A 6 -13.97 -1.10 -23.54
CA ALA A 6 -12.83 -1.80 -22.95
C ALA A 6 -12.32 -1.09 -21.68
N ALA A 7 -12.22 0.25 -21.70
CA ALA A 7 -11.83 1.02 -20.52
C ALA A 7 -12.87 0.87 -19.38
N ALA A 8 -14.17 0.93 -19.70
CA ALA A 8 -15.24 0.75 -18.71
C ALA A 8 -15.24 -0.65 -18.06
N LEU A 9 -14.90 -1.70 -18.82
CA LEU A 9 -14.78 -3.06 -18.27
C LEU A 9 -13.58 -3.20 -17.32
N CYS A 10 -12.45 -2.53 -17.62
CA CYS A 10 -11.27 -2.55 -16.75
C CYS A 10 -11.50 -1.84 -15.40
N LEU A 11 -12.38 -0.82 -15.36
CA LEU A 11 -12.73 -0.08 -14.16
C LEU A 11 -13.78 -0.79 -13.28
N ALA A 12 -14.57 -1.71 -13.84
CA ALA A 12 -15.63 -2.44 -13.11
C ALA A 12 -15.15 -3.70 -12.37
N GLY A 13 -13.97 -4.22 -12.72
CA GLY A 13 -13.43 -5.45 -12.13
C GLY A 13 -13.14 -5.46 -10.61
N PRO A 14 -12.70 -4.37 -9.96
CA PRO A 14 -12.29 -4.44 -8.55
C PRO A 14 -13.46 -4.49 -7.55
N VAL A 15 -14.67 -4.07 -7.94
CA VAL A 15 -15.83 -3.95 -7.02
C VAL A 15 -16.27 -5.31 -6.47
N ALA A 16 -16.13 -6.40 -7.24
CA ALA A 16 -16.57 -7.73 -6.81
C ALA A 16 -15.51 -8.53 -6.03
N ALA A 17 -14.25 -8.06 -5.96
CA ALA A 17 -13.14 -8.80 -5.38
C ALA A 17 -12.96 -8.60 -3.86
N GLN A 18 -13.74 -7.71 -3.23
CA GLN A 18 -13.66 -7.42 -1.78
C GLN A 18 -14.55 -8.31 -0.90
N SER A 19 -15.16 -9.38 -1.44
CA SER A 19 -16.00 -10.28 -0.65
C SER A 19 -15.13 -11.27 0.15
N GLY A 20 -14.69 -10.84 1.33
CA GLY A 20 -13.92 -11.65 2.28
C GLY A 20 -12.78 -10.86 2.89
N VAL A 21 -13.09 -9.97 3.84
CA VAL A 21 -12.04 -9.30 4.62
C VAL A 21 -11.28 -10.38 5.38
N GLY A 22 -10.05 -10.66 4.95
CA GLY A 22 -9.16 -11.58 5.64
C GLY A 22 -8.91 -11.06 7.05
N THR A 23 -9.47 -11.73 8.06
CA THR A 23 -9.19 -11.45 9.48
C THR A 23 -7.89 -12.11 9.95
N ALA A 24 -7.26 -12.89 9.08
CA ALA A 24 -5.97 -13.52 9.32
C ALA A 24 -4.85 -12.49 9.13
N GLY A 25 -4.48 -11.81 10.22
CA GLY A 25 -3.32 -10.91 10.28
C GLY A 25 -3.53 -9.75 11.25
N ALA A 26 -2.44 -9.20 11.80
CA ALA A 26 -2.51 -7.94 12.54
C ALA A 26 -2.79 -6.80 11.56
N GLN A 27 -3.77 -5.93 11.84
CA GLN A 27 -4.12 -4.81 10.95
C GLN A 27 -2.94 -3.87 10.69
N VAL A 28 -1.98 -3.82 11.61
CA VAL A 28 -0.73 -3.05 11.51
C VAL A 28 0.10 -3.43 10.27
N LEU A 29 0.04 -4.68 9.79
CA LEU A 29 0.75 -5.11 8.58
C LEU A 29 0.19 -4.50 7.29
N GLN A 30 -1.04 -4.01 7.32
CA GLN A 30 -1.66 -3.32 6.20
C GLN A 30 -1.31 -1.83 6.18
N LEU A 31 -0.80 -1.28 7.30
CA LEU A 31 -0.34 0.10 7.32
C LEU A 31 0.94 0.20 6.49
N PRO A 32 0.97 1.12 5.51
CA PRO A 32 2.18 1.32 4.73
C PRO A 32 3.27 1.93 5.60
N THR A 33 4.47 1.38 5.49
CA THR A 33 5.67 1.90 6.15
C THR A 33 6.34 2.94 5.24
N GLY A 34 6.87 4.01 5.83
CA GLY A 34 7.48 5.09 5.06
C GLY A 34 6.47 6.04 4.40
N SER A 35 6.98 6.96 3.58
CA SER A 35 6.19 7.86 2.72
C SER A 35 6.17 7.41 1.25
N ARG A 36 7.14 6.61 0.82
CA ARG A 36 7.32 6.19 -0.59
C ARG A 36 6.26 5.19 -1.05
N ALA A 37 6.01 4.14 -0.27
CA ALA A 37 5.03 3.15 -0.64
C ALA A 37 3.57 3.69 -0.65
N PRO A 38 3.13 4.53 0.31
CA PRO A 38 1.85 5.22 0.20
C PRO A 38 1.77 6.14 -1.03
N ALA A 39 2.84 6.87 -1.36
CA ALA A 39 2.87 7.76 -2.53
C ALA A 39 2.71 7.00 -3.87
N LEU A 40 3.09 5.72 -3.89
CA LEU A 40 2.92 4.82 -5.05
C LEU A 40 1.65 3.95 -4.95
N ALA A 41 0.70 4.32 -4.08
CA ALA A 41 -0.52 3.56 -3.83
C ALA A 41 -0.28 2.07 -3.49
N GLY A 42 0.83 1.78 -2.80
CA GLY A 42 1.23 0.42 -2.43
C GLY A 42 2.04 -0.35 -3.48
N ALA A 43 2.30 0.24 -4.67
CA ALA A 43 3.10 -0.39 -5.72
C ALA A 43 4.62 -0.27 -5.45
N TYR A 44 5.11 -0.93 -4.38
CA TYR A 44 6.51 -0.82 -3.93
C TYR A 44 7.29 -2.15 -3.89
N VAL A 45 6.72 -3.25 -4.42
CA VAL A 45 7.36 -4.59 -4.42
C VAL A 45 8.71 -4.64 -5.16
N ALA A 46 8.87 -3.82 -6.19
CA ALA A 46 10.11 -3.68 -6.97
C ALA A 46 10.90 -2.40 -6.61
N GLY A 47 10.59 -1.77 -5.47
CA GLY A 47 11.34 -0.62 -4.97
C GLY A 47 12.81 -0.98 -4.71
N SER A 48 13.67 0.03 -4.63
CA SER A 48 15.10 -0.16 -4.31
C SER A 48 15.62 0.98 -3.43
N GLY A 49 16.60 0.67 -2.58
CA GLY A 49 17.43 1.67 -1.90
C GLY A 49 17.06 2.05 -0.46
N ASP A 50 15.92 1.62 0.08
CA ASP A 50 15.46 2.07 1.41
C ASP A 50 15.16 0.90 2.38
N ALA A 51 15.21 1.20 3.69
CA ALA A 51 14.89 0.24 4.74
C ALA A 51 13.42 -0.24 4.70
N ASP A 52 12.52 0.56 4.13
CA ASP A 52 11.09 0.24 4.00
C ASP A 52 10.85 -1.03 3.15
N LEU A 53 11.83 -1.44 2.33
CA LEU A 53 11.78 -2.67 1.52
C LEU A 53 11.60 -3.94 2.34
N LEU A 54 12.03 -3.96 3.61
CA LEU A 54 11.83 -5.11 4.48
C LEU A 54 10.34 -5.47 4.67
N PHE A 55 9.45 -4.48 4.58
CA PHE A 55 8.00 -4.66 4.75
C PHE A 55 7.28 -5.04 3.45
N TYR A 56 7.93 -4.87 2.30
CA TYR A 56 7.35 -5.16 0.97
C TYR A 56 7.99 -6.37 0.29
N ASN A 57 9.32 -6.44 0.27
CA ASN A 57 10.08 -7.49 -0.39
C ASN A 57 11.47 -7.65 0.26
N PRO A 58 11.64 -8.58 1.21
CA PRO A 58 12.92 -8.77 1.89
C PRO A 58 14.05 -9.25 0.96
N ALA A 59 13.76 -9.83 -0.21
CA ALA A 59 14.80 -10.22 -1.17
C ALA A 59 15.52 -9.01 -1.80
N GLY A 60 14.84 -7.85 -1.88
CA GLY A 60 15.43 -6.59 -2.36
C GLY A 60 16.50 -6.01 -1.43
N THR A 61 16.58 -6.49 -0.18
CA THR A 61 17.56 -5.99 0.80
C THR A 61 18.98 -6.49 0.57
N ALA A 62 19.17 -7.55 -0.22
CA ALA A 62 20.49 -8.05 -0.59
C ALA A 62 21.33 -7.01 -1.38
N ALA A 63 20.66 -6.03 -2.01
CA ALA A 63 21.32 -4.95 -2.75
C ALA A 63 21.60 -3.70 -1.88
N LEU A 64 21.21 -3.69 -0.60
CA LEU A 64 21.40 -2.55 0.30
C LEU A 64 22.76 -2.64 1.01
N ASN A 65 23.54 -1.56 0.98
CA ASN A 65 24.78 -1.42 1.76
C ASN A 65 24.54 -0.87 3.19
N GLY A 66 23.27 -0.76 3.60
CA GLY A 66 22.83 -0.17 4.87
C GLY A 66 21.86 0.98 4.63
N ALA A 67 20.70 0.95 5.30
CA ALA A 67 19.68 1.99 5.20
C ALA A 67 18.93 2.10 6.54
N VAL A 68 18.57 3.33 6.92
CA VAL A 68 17.71 3.63 8.08
C VAL A 68 16.61 4.56 7.60
N SER A 69 15.35 4.18 7.84
CA SER A 69 14.16 4.99 7.51
C SER A 69 13.38 5.23 8.80
N LEU A 70 12.99 6.49 9.03
CA LEU A 70 12.05 6.86 10.09
C LEU A 70 10.84 7.52 9.45
N ALA A 71 9.66 6.99 9.74
CA ALA A 71 8.41 7.53 9.27
C ALA A 71 7.38 7.53 10.40
N TYR A 72 6.54 8.56 10.41
CA TYR A 72 5.45 8.73 11.34
C TYR A 72 4.16 8.95 10.54
N GLN A 73 3.13 8.18 10.85
CA GLN A 73 1.80 8.34 10.26
C GLN A 73 0.82 8.66 11.39
N SER A 74 0.15 9.80 11.30
CA SER A 74 -0.90 10.19 12.23
C SER A 74 -2.21 9.53 11.79
N TYR A 75 -2.69 8.57 12.58
CA TYR A 75 -4.01 7.96 12.38
C TYR A 75 -5.02 8.67 13.28
N PHE A 76 -5.97 9.39 12.70
CA PHE A 76 -7.07 10.00 13.42
C PHE A 76 -8.23 9.00 13.44
N GLU A 77 -8.56 8.47 14.62
CA GLU A 77 -9.63 7.49 14.81
C GLU A 77 -11.02 8.10 14.61
N ASP A 78 -11.17 9.42 14.82
CA ASP A 78 -12.43 10.12 14.70
C ASP A 78 -12.22 11.63 14.45
N ILE A 79 -13.13 12.24 13.67
CA ILE A 79 -13.31 13.68 13.57
C ILE A 79 -14.73 13.97 14.07
N ILE A 80 -14.82 14.41 15.32
CA ILE A 80 -16.04 15.04 15.83
C ILE A 80 -16.11 16.44 15.20
N ALA A 81 -16.83 16.55 14.09
CA ALA A 81 -17.35 17.83 13.65
C ALA A 81 -18.46 18.21 14.64
N GLY A 82 -18.13 19.08 15.60
CA GLY A 82 -19.09 19.53 16.60
C GLY A 82 -20.29 20.25 15.97
N SER A 83 -21.43 19.57 15.91
CA SER A 83 -22.79 20.03 16.22
C SER A 83 -23.81 18.92 16.00
#